data_AF-A0A920RG67-F1
#
_entry.id   AF-A0A920RG67-F1
#
_cell.length_a   1.000
_cell.length_b   1.000
_cell.length_c   1.000
_cell.angle_alpha   90.00
_cell.angle_beta   90.00
_cell.angle_gamma   90.00
#
_symmetry.space_group_name_H-M   'P 1'
#
loop_
_entity.id
_entity.type
_entity.pdbx_description
1 polymer ?
#
loop_
_entity_poly.entity_id
_entity_poly.type
_entity_poly.pdbx_seq_one_letter_code
_entity_poly.pdbx_strand_id
1 'polypeptide(L)'
;MIAFNEAAKLFQRSPLNYIGYVEGNDIYDGQVDVIVCDGFSGNVALKTSEGLSVMLHVILKEEYGRGFMSRMAGLCSLSVLRRIKARTDRRQFNGAMLLGLRRPVIKSHGSADSVGITQAIKVALEAVEKDIVTHIADQMEQLQE
;
A
#
# COMPACT_ATOMS: atom_id res chain seq x y z
N MET A 1 -11.32 2.01 -21.55
CA MET A 1 -12.37 0.98 -21.37
C MET A 1 -12.04 -0.32 -22.10
N ILE A 2 -11.67 -0.27 -23.39
CA ILE A 2 -11.29 -1.48 -24.16
C ILE A 2 -10.14 -2.26 -23.50
N ALA A 3 -9.06 -1.56 -23.12
CA ALA A 3 -7.91 -2.18 -22.45
C ALA A 3 -8.25 -2.87 -21.10
N PHE A 4 -9.16 -2.30 -20.31
CA PHE A 4 -9.58 -2.91 -19.04
C PHE A 4 -10.39 -4.20 -19.27
N ASN A 5 -11.25 -4.22 -20.28
CA ASN A 5 -12.00 -5.42 -20.66
C ASN A 5 -11.09 -6.54 -21.19
N GLU A 6 -10.01 -6.19 -21.91
CA GLU A 6 -9.02 -7.16 -22.36
C GLU A 6 -8.21 -7.72 -21.19
N ALA A 7 -7.73 -6.86 -20.29
CA ALA A 7 -7.03 -7.28 -19.08
C ALA A 7 -7.90 -8.20 -18.21
N ALA A 8 -9.18 -7.86 -18.01
CA ALA A 8 -10.11 -8.70 -17.25
C ALA A 8 -10.27 -10.10 -17.86
N LYS A 9 -10.33 -10.21 -19.20
CA LYS A 9 -10.38 -11.52 -19.89
C LYS A 9 -9.11 -12.33 -19.68
N LEU A 10 -7.94 -11.67 -19.64
CA LEU A 10 -6.67 -12.35 -19.36
C LEU A 10 -6.63 -12.85 -17.92
N PHE A 11 -7.04 -12.02 -16.95
CA PHE A 11 -7.10 -12.44 -15.54
C PHE A 11 -8.09 -13.60 -15.32
N GLN A 12 -9.25 -13.60 -15.97
CA GLN A 12 -10.21 -14.71 -15.90
C GLN A 12 -9.66 -16.05 -16.42
N ARG A 13 -8.67 -16.01 -17.32
CA ARG A 13 -8.03 -17.22 -17.89
C ARG A 13 -6.74 -17.59 -17.18
N SER A 14 -6.28 -16.75 -16.26
CA SER A 14 -5.07 -16.99 -15.48
C SER A 14 -5.36 -17.92 -14.28
N PRO A 15 -4.35 -18.55 -13.68
CA PRO A 15 -4.50 -19.32 -12.45
C PRO A 15 -4.71 -18.45 -11.19
N LEU A 16 -4.79 -17.12 -11.34
CA LEU A 16 -4.99 -16.19 -10.23
C LEU A 16 -6.45 -16.23 -9.73
N ASN A 17 -6.63 -15.97 -8.43
CA ASN A 17 -7.96 -15.78 -7.85
C ASN A 17 -8.56 -14.43 -8.24
N TYR A 18 -9.06 -14.32 -9.47
CA TYR A 18 -9.65 -13.08 -9.98
C TYR A 18 -11.11 -12.93 -9.54
N ILE A 19 -11.38 -11.96 -8.66
CA ILE A 19 -12.71 -11.70 -8.09
C ILE A 19 -13.55 -10.67 -8.86
N GLY A 20 -12.98 -10.06 -9.92
CA GLY A 20 -13.68 -9.06 -10.74
C GLY A 20 -13.19 -7.63 -10.52
N TYR A 21 -14.03 -6.67 -10.90
CA TYR A 21 -13.77 -5.25 -10.73
C TYR A 21 -14.01 -4.82 -9.28
N VAL A 22 -13.26 -3.81 -8.85
CA VAL A 22 -13.22 -3.31 -7.48
C VAL A 22 -13.52 -1.81 -7.51
N GLU A 23 -14.35 -1.32 -6.60
CA GLU A 23 -14.68 0.10 -6.47
C GLU A 23 -13.75 0.82 -5.47
N GLY A 24 -13.81 2.15 -5.43
CA GLY A 24 -12.94 2.95 -4.56
C GLY A 24 -13.15 2.69 -3.06
N ASN A 25 -14.34 2.24 -2.65
CA ASN A 25 -14.64 1.93 -1.26
C ASN A 25 -13.99 0.62 -0.79
N ASP A 26 -13.81 -0.33 -1.70
CA ASP A 26 -13.25 -1.65 -1.43
C ASP A 26 -11.73 -1.60 -1.20
N ILE A 27 -11.08 -0.47 -1.53
CA ILE A 27 -9.64 -0.27 -1.29
C ILE A 27 -9.27 -0.42 0.20
N TYR A 28 -10.21 -0.15 1.11
CA TYR A 28 -9.96 -0.11 2.55
C TYR A 28 -10.76 -1.14 3.36
N ASP A 29 -11.58 -1.98 2.72
CA ASP A 29 -12.50 -2.89 3.41
C ASP A 29 -11.86 -4.23 3.83
N GLY A 30 -10.68 -4.55 3.28
CA GLY A 30 -9.92 -5.77 3.55
C GLY A 30 -10.45 -7.03 2.85
N GLN A 31 -11.37 -6.90 1.89
CA GLN A 31 -11.89 -8.01 1.09
C GLN A 31 -10.99 -8.36 -0.10
N VAL A 32 -10.09 -7.45 -0.50
CA VAL A 32 -9.20 -7.61 -1.65
C VAL A 32 -7.73 -7.46 -1.23
N ASP A 33 -6.92 -8.48 -1.54
CA ASP A 33 -5.49 -8.48 -1.21
C ASP A 33 -4.64 -7.70 -2.24
N VAL A 34 -5.01 -7.76 -3.53
CA VAL A 34 -4.24 -7.18 -4.63
C VAL A 34 -5.18 -6.48 -5.62
N ILE A 35 -4.94 -5.19 -5.83
CA ILE A 35 -5.65 -4.35 -6.80
C ILE A 35 -4.71 -4.01 -7.95
N VAL A 36 -5.11 -4.30 -9.19
CA VAL A 36 -4.35 -3.99 -10.40
C VAL A 36 -4.95 -2.78 -11.09
N CYS A 37 -4.13 -1.79 -11.43
CA CYS A 37 -4.54 -0.59 -12.14
C CYS A 37 -3.40 -0.08 -13.03
N ASP A 38 -3.69 0.87 -13.91
CA ASP A 38 -2.65 1.61 -14.61
C ASP A 38 -1.89 2.55 -13.65
N GLY A 39 -0.67 2.95 -14.05
CA GLY A 39 0.20 3.76 -13.19
C GLY A 39 -0.37 5.15 -12.85
N PHE A 40 -1.22 5.73 -13.69
CA PHE A 40 -1.83 7.02 -13.39
C PHE A 40 -2.91 6.87 -12.32
N SER A 41 -3.87 5.95 -12.53
CA SER A 41 -4.94 5.68 -11.56
C SER A 41 -4.39 5.22 -10.21
N GLY A 42 -3.38 4.33 -10.22
CA GLY A 42 -2.72 3.85 -9.01
C GLY A 42 -1.99 4.97 -8.25
N ASN A 43 -1.29 5.86 -8.96
CA ASN A 43 -0.61 6.98 -8.32
C ASN A 43 -1.61 7.99 -7.72
N VAL A 44 -2.72 8.28 -8.41
CA VAL A 44 -3.80 9.13 -7.88
C VAL A 44 -4.41 8.50 -6.63
N ALA A 45 -4.75 7.20 -6.67
CA ALA A 45 -5.32 6.50 -5.52
C ALA A 45 -4.37 6.50 -4.32
N LEU A 46 -3.09 6.15 -4.54
CA LEU A 46 -2.07 6.13 -3.48
C LEU A 46 -1.88 7.52 -2.86
N LYS A 47 -1.73 8.58 -3.67
CA LYS A 47 -1.52 9.94 -3.17
C LYS A 47 -2.75 10.53 -2.50
N THR A 48 -3.95 10.17 -2.96
CA THR A 48 -5.19 10.54 -2.28
C THR A 48 -5.29 9.87 -0.92
N SER A 49 -4.95 8.58 -0.82
CA SER A 49 -4.92 7.82 0.43
C SER A 49 -3.93 8.42 1.43
N GLU A 50 -2.73 8.77 0.95
CA GLU A 50 -1.70 9.45 1.75
C GLU A 50 -2.18 10.81 2.27
N GLY A 51 -2.84 11.61 1.41
CA GLY A 51 -3.40 12.91 1.77
C GLY A 51 -4.53 12.81 2.80
N LEU A 52 -5.44 11.85 2.62
CA LEU A 52 -6.54 11.57 3.54
C LEU A 52 -6.04 11.22 4.95
N SER A 53 -5.01 10.37 5.05
CA SER A 53 -4.38 10.02 6.34
C SER A 53 -3.84 11.25 7.07
N VAL A 54 -3.20 12.18 6.34
CA VAL A 54 -2.71 13.44 6.91
C VAL A 54 -3.86 14.32 7.37
N MET A 55 -4.91 14.47 6.55
CA MET A 55 -6.09 15.26 6.87
C MET A 55 -6.79 14.76 8.14
N LEU A 56 -7.02 13.45 8.26
CA LEU A 56 -7.61 12.83 9.44
C LEU A 56 -6.77 13.07 10.70
N HIS A 57 -5.45 12.98 10.58
CA HIS A 57 -4.55 13.26 11.70
C HIS A 57 -4.66 14.71 12.20
N VAL A 58 -4.75 15.68 11.27
CA VAL A 58 -4.91 17.10 11.58
C VAL A 58 -6.25 17.34 12.28
N ILE A 59 -7.35 16.84 11.71
CA ILE A 59 -8.70 16.97 12.30
C ILE A 59 -8.72 16.40 13.72
N LEU A 60 -8.20 15.19 13.94
CA LEU A 60 -8.16 14.58 15.28
C LEU A 60 -7.38 15.46 16.27
N LYS A 61 -6.23 15.99 15.86
CA LYS A 61 -5.40 16.84 16.72
C LYS A 61 -6.12 18.15 17.09
N GLU A 62 -6.84 18.73 16.14
CA GLU A 62 -7.63 19.95 16.37
C GLU A 62 -8.80 19.67 17.33
N GLU A 63 -9.61 18.64 17.08
CA GLU A 63 -10.77 18.30 17.91
C GLU A 63 -10.40 17.99 19.36
N TYR A 64 -9.33 17.20 19.58
CA TYR A 64 -8.82 16.95 20.93
C TYR A 64 -8.18 18.18 21.57
N GLY A 65 -7.73 19.16 20.79
CA GLY A 65 -7.10 20.39 21.25
C GLY A 65 -8.07 21.51 21.66
N ARG A 66 -9.34 21.45 21.20
CA ARG A 66 -10.35 22.53 21.29
C ARG A 66 -10.70 22.99 22.70
N GLY A 67 -10.67 22.11 23.70
CA GLY A 67 -11.09 22.46 25.06
C GLY A 67 -10.54 21.53 26.13
N PHE A 68 -10.72 21.90 27.40
CA PHE A 68 -10.23 21.11 28.54
C PHE A 68 -10.81 19.68 28.55
N MET A 69 -12.11 19.53 28.34
CA MET A 69 -12.78 18.23 28.30
C MET A 69 -12.31 17.38 27.11
N SER A 70 -12.17 17.98 25.92
CA SER A 70 -11.64 17.28 24.74
C SER A 70 -10.21 16.81 24.98
N ARG A 71 -9.35 17.62 25.62
CA ARG A 71 -7.98 17.21 25.96
C ARG A 71 -7.96 16.04 26.93
N MET A 72 -8.82 16.06 27.95
CA MET A 72 -8.96 14.93 28.87
C MET A 72 -9.42 13.66 28.14
N ALA A 73 -10.42 13.76 27.25
CA ALA A 73 -10.87 12.64 26.43
C ALA A 73 -9.73 12.08 25.55
N GLY A 74 -8.90 12.95 24.97
CA GLY A 74 -7.72 12.56 24.18
C GLY A 74 -6.64 11.86 25.00
N LEU A 75 -6.45 12.24 26.26
CA LEU A 75 -5.55 11.55 27.17
C LEU A 75 -6.06 10.15 27.52
N CYS A 76 -7.37 10.03 27.79
CA CYS A 76 -8.00 8.73 28.04
C CYS A 76 -7.93 7.81 26.82
N SER A 77 -8.07 8.35 25.61
CA SER A 77 -8.02 7.58 24.35
C SER A 77 -6.60 7.45 23.77
N LEU A 78 -5.57 7.96 24.44
CA LEU A 78 -4.20 8.03 23.91
C LEU A 78 -3.64 6.67 23.48
N SER A 79 -3.97 5.60 24.22
CA SER A 79 -3.55 4.23 23.88
C SER A 79 -4.14 3.76 22.54
N VAL A 80 -5.41 4.10 22.27
CA VAL A 80 -6.11 3.81 21.01
C VAL A 80 -5.52 4.66 19.89
N LEU A 81 -5.34 5.96 20.12
CA LEU A 81 -4.76 6.88 19.14
C LEU A 81 -3.34 6.48 18.72
N ARG A 82 -2.53 5.98 19.65
CA ARG A 82 -1.20 5.44 19.35
C ARG A 82 -1.28 4.19 18.47
N ARG A 83 -2.23 3.28 18.73
CA ARG A 83 -2.44 2.09 17.89
C ARG A 83 -2.92 2.46 16.48
N ILE A 84 -3.83 3.42 16.36
CA ILE A 84 -4.29 3.93 15.06
C ILE A 84 -3.11 4.53 14.30
N LYS A 85 -2.36 5.43 14.93
CA LYS A 85 -1.17 6.04 14.32
C LYS A 85 -0.16 4.99 13.87
N ALA A 86 0.05 3.93 14.65
CA ALA A 86 0.97 2.86 14.28
C ALA A 86 0.49 2.09 13.03
N ARG A 87 -0.82 1.87 12.87
CA ARG A 87 -1.39 1.20 11.68
C ARG A 87 -1.40 2.08 10.44
N THR A 88 -1.50 3.40 10.61
CA THR A 88 -1.53 4.36 9.49
C THR A 88 -0.17 5.02 9.21
N ASP A 89 0.90 4.57 9.87
CA ASP A 89 2.23 5.12 9.71
C ASP A 89 2.84 4.73 8.36
N ARG A 90 2.86 5.69 7.43
CA ARG A 90 3.43 5.53 6.09
C ARG A 90 4.87 5.03 6.09
N ARG A 91 5.64 5.28 7.15
CA ARG A 91 7.05 4.85 7.24
C ARG A 91 7.19 3.33 7.24
N GLN A 92 6.18 2.60 7.72
CA GLN A 92 6.16 1.15 7.75
C GLN A 92 5.92 0.49 6.38
N PHE A 93 5.44 1.27 5.40
CA PHE A 93 5.18 0.81 4.04
C PHE A 93 6.19 1.38 3.03
N ASN A 94 7.34 1.87 3.51
CA ASN A 94 8.38 2.38 2.63
C ASN A 94 9.18 1.24 1.96
N GLY A 95 9.69 1.52 0.75
CA GLY A 95 10.45 0.55 -0.05
C GLY A 95 9.57 -0.22 -1.02
N ALA A 96 9.08 0.46 -2.05
CA ALA A 96 8.32 -0.20 -3.12
C ALA A 96 9.28 -0.94 -4.07
N MET A 97 9.03 -2.22 -4.31
CA MET A 97 9.79 -3.00 -5.28
C MET A 97 9.36 -2.66 -6.71
N LEU A 98 10.32 -2.36 -7.58
CA LEU A 98 10.10 -2.18 -9.01
C LEU A 98 10.08 -3.56 -9.69
N LEU A 99 8.89 -4.01 -10.05
CA LEU A 99 8.67 -5.28 -10.75
C LEU A 99 9.08 -5.19 -12.22
N GLY A 100 9.38 -6.35 -12.83
CA GLY A 100 9.75 -6.46 -14.25
C GLY A 100 11.23 -6.20 -14.55
N LEU A 101 12.07 -6.02 -13.53
CA LEU A 101 13.52 -5.89 -13.66
C LEU A 101 14.21 -7.22 -13.36
N ARG A 102 15.42 -7.42 -13.92
CA ARG A 102 16.20 -8.67 -13.75
C ARG A 102 16.81 -8.84 -12.35
N ARG A 103 16.72 -7.82 -11.49
CA ARG A 103 17.23 -7.84 -10.12
C ARG A 103 16.28 -7.02 -9.22
N PRO A 104 16.23 -7.31 -7.90
CA PRO A 104 15.44 -6.51 -6.98
C PRO A 104 15.90 -5.06 -6.98
N VAL A 105 15.00 -4.13 -7.28
CA VAL A 105 15.23 -2.69 -7.17
C VAL A 105 14.14 -2.10 -6.28
N ILE A 106 14.55 -1.49 -5.17
CA ILE A 106 13.64 -0.97 -4.15
C ILE A 106 13.71 0.54 -4.18
N LYS A 107 12.56 1.19 -4.44
CA LYS A 107 12.41 2.63 -4.42
C LYS A 107 11.94 3.09 -3.04
N SER A 108 12.76 3.91 -2.40
CA SER A 108 12.43 4.60 -1.15
C SER A 108 11.76 5.96 -1.43
N HIS A 109 10.96 6.46 -0.49
CA HIS A 109 10.49 7.85 -0.54
C HIS A 109 11.66 8.83 -0.30
N GLY A 110 11.74 9.91 -1.09
CA GLY A 110 12.87 10.86 -0.99
C GLY A 110 12.97 11.59 0.36
N SER A 111 11.86 11.68 1.08
CA SER A 111 11.77 12.26 2.43
C SER A 111 11.73 11.22 3.55
N ALA A 112 12.17 9.98 3.30
CA ALA A 112 12.17 8.92 4.30
C ALA A 112 13.18 9.20 5.43
N ASP A 113 12.75 9.01 6.67
CA ASP A 113 13.61 9.04 7.85
C ASP A 113 14.35 7.69 8.03
N SER A 114 15.18 7.58 9.06
CA SER A 114 15.93 6.35 9.35
C SER A 114 15.04 5.11 9.50
N VAL A 115 13.83 5.27 10.05
CA VAL A 115 12.83 4.20 10.17
C VAL A 115 12.34 3.77 8.80
N GLY A 116 11.97 4.72 7.94
CA GLY A 116 11.55 4.44 6.57
C GLY A 116 12.66 3.77 5.75
N ILE A 117 13.91 4.23 5.86
CA ILE A 117 15.05 3.60 5.16
C ILE A 117 15.29 2.18 5.67
N THR A 118 15.23 1.97 7.00
CA THR A 118 15.36 0.63 7.59
C THR A 118 14.29 -0.32 7.03
N GLN A 119 13.06 0.16 6.88
CA GLN A 119 11.99 -0.64 6.30
C GLN A 119 12.26 -0.99 4.83
N ALA A 120 12.75 -0.03 4.03
CA ALA A 120 13.09 -0.30 2.63
C ALA A 120 14.23 -1.35 2.51
N ILE A 121 15.20 -1.32 3.42
CA ILE A 121 16.26 -2.34 3.48
C ILE A 121 15.68 -3.71 3.85
N LYS A 122 14.73 -3.79 4.77
CA LYS A 122 14.05 -5.05 5.11
C LYS A 122 13.30 -5.63 3.92
N VAL A 123 12.57 -4.79 3.17
CA VAL A 123 11.90 -5.24 1.93
C VAL A 123 12.93 -5.74 0.92
N ALA A 124 14.08 -5.08 0.79
CA ALA A 124 15.14 -5.53 -0.11
C ALA A 124 15.74 -6.87 0.31
N LEU A 125 15.96 -7.06 1.61
CA LEU A 125 16.43 -8.33 2.17
C LEU A 125 15.41 -9.45 1.89
N GLU A 126 14.14 -9.22 2.20
CA GLU A 126 13.07 -10.18 1.97
C GLU A 126 12.93 -10.55 0.49
N ALA A 127 13.06 -9.57 -0.43
CA ALA A 127 13.00 -9.81 -1.86
C ALA A 127 14.14 -10.70 -2.37
N VAL A 128 15.33 -10.61 -1.75
CA VAL A 128 16.48 -11.45 -2.07
C VAL A 128 16.37 -12.82 -1.41
N GLU A 129 16.00 -12.89 -0.13
CA GLU A 129 15.85 -14.15 0.62
C GLU A 129 14.77 -15.06 0.02
N LYS A 130 13.69 -14.47 -0.48
CA LYS A 130 12.59 -15.18 -1.13
C LYS A 130 12.77 -15.36 -2.64
N ASP A 131 13.92 -14.93 -3.19
CA ASP A 131 14.23 -14.98 -4.62
C ASP A 131 13.06 -14.58 -5.55
N ILE A 132 12.40 -13.46 -5.23
CA ILE A 132 11.12 -13.09 -5.85
C ILE A 132 11.24 -12.92 -7.36
N VAL A 133 12.40 -12.45 -7.85
CA VAL A 133 12.61 -12.22 -9.28
C VAL A 133 12.58 -13.53 -10.06
N THR A 134 13.26 -14.56 -9.58
CA THR A 134 13.26 -15.89 -10.21
C THR A 134 11.86 -16.49 -10.18
N HIS A 135 11.18 -16.45 -9.02
CA HIS A 135 9.81 -16.94 -8.91
C HIS A 135 8.84 -16.25 -9.88
N ILE A 136 8.93 -14.93 -10.05
CA ILE A 136 8.11 -14.20 -11.02
C ILE A 136 8.48 -14.62 -12.45
N ALA A 137 9.77 -14.75 -12.77
CA ALA A 137 10.21 -15.17 -14.10
C ALA A 137 9.67 -16.56 -14.48
N ASP A 138 9.83 -17.54 -13.58
CA ASP A 138 9.35 -18.91 -13.77
C ASP A 138 7.82 -18.96 -13.96
N GLN A 139 7.08 -18.19 -13.17
CA GLN A 139 5.62 -18.10 -13.31
C GLN A 139 5.20 -17.43 -14.62
N MET A 140 5.94 -16.43 -15.10
CA MET A 140 5.65 -15.77 -16.38
C MET A 140 5.91 -16.70 -17.57
N GLU A 141 6.93 -17.55 -17.51
CA GLU A 141 7.22 -18.55 -18.55
C GLU A 141 6.08 -19.58 -18.65
N GLN A 142 5.59 -20.09 -17.50
CA GLN A 142 4.45 -21.01 -17.45
C GLN A 142 3.14 -20.44 -18.01
N LEU A 143 2.98 -19.12 -18.02
CA LEU A 143 1.79 -18.47 -18.58
C LEU A 143 1.89 -18.17 -20.08
N GLN A 144 3.08 -18.32 -20.65
CA GLN A 144 3.34 -18.12 -22.09
C GLN A 144 3.23 -19.43 -22.89
N GLU A 145 3.33 -20.58 -22.24
CA GLU A 145 3.05 -21.91 -22.79
C GLU A 145 1.54 -22.23 -22.85
#